data_AF-A0A2L2WU67-F1
#
_entry.id   AF-A0A2L2WU67-F1
#
_cell.length_a   1.000
_cell.length_b   1.000
_cell.length_c   1.000
_cell.angle_alpha   90.00
_cell.angle_beta   90.00
_cell.angle_gamma   90.00
#
_symmetry.space_group_name_H-M   'P 1'
#
loop_
_entity.id
_entity.type
_entity.pdbx_description
1 polymer ?
#
loop_
_entity_poly.entity_id
_entity_poly.type
_entity_poly.pdbx_seq_one_letter_code
_entity_poly.pdbx_strand_id
1 'polypeptide(L)'
;MSEQKQEGTYSHIDEPVVQFKVNSDRIVREVINADTKQVLVHISGYDLQINFNMQYLKSIEDVEAACSGISQLFRDTIMEKLLEGNKPAE
;
A
#
# COMPACT_ATOMS: atom_id res chain seq x y z
N MET A 1 -2.60 48.29 3.41
CA MET A 1 -2.13 47.30 4.39
C MET A 1 -1.82 46.05 3.61
N SER A 2 -0.57 45.89 3.18
CA SER A 2 -0.16 44.79 2.31
C SER A 2 0.25 43.60 3.18
N GLU A 3 -0.49 42.50 3.08
CA GLU A 3 -0.15 41.25 3.75
C GLU A 3 1.12 40.68 3.12
N GLN A 4 2.24 40.79 3.85
CA GLN A 4 3.46 40.06 3.50
C GLN A 4 3.24 38.59 3.83
N LYS A 5 3.07 37.78 2.78
CA LYS A 5 3.17 36.33 2.84
C LYS A 5 4.60 35.99 3.26
N GLN A 6 4.80 35.55 4.50
CA GLN A 6 6.05 34.91 4.91
C GLN A 6 6.15 33.58 4.16
N GLU A 7 6.92 33.55 3.08
CA GLU A 7 7.40 32.30 2.49
C GLU A 7 8.32 31.66 3.51
N GLY A 8 7.83 30.58 4.14
CA GLY A 8 8.64 29.76 5.03
C GLY A 8 9.87 29.27 4.28
N THR A 9 11.04 29.43 4.89
CA THR A 9 12.30 28.91 4.38
C THR A 9 12.21 27.39 4.34
N TYR A 10 11.91 26.82 3.18
CA TYR A 10 12.04 25.39 2.96
C TYR A 10 13.54 25.09 3.02
N SER A 11 14.01 24.46 4.10
CA SER A 11 15.36 23.91 4.13
C SER A 11 15.49 22.96 2.94
N HIS A 12 16.48 23.20 2.07
CA HIS A 12 16.88 22.25 1.04
C HIS A 12 17.24 20.94 1.74
N ILE A 13 16.31 19.99 1.77
CA ILE A 13 16.62 18.61 2.10
C ILE A 13 17.16 18.04 0.79
N ASP A 14 18.41 17.59 0.79
CA ASP A 14 18.96 16.84 -0.34
C ASP A 14 18.13 15.55 -0.50
N GLU A 15 17.27 15.52 -1.51
CA GLU A 15 16.44 14.36 -1.83
C GLU A 15 17.21 13.43 -2.77
N PRO A 16 17.58 12.21 -2.34
CA PRO A 16 18.34 11.29 -3.17
C PRO A 16 17.47 10.67 -4.27
N VAL A 17 18.02 10.52 -5.47
CA VAL A 17 17.40 9.77 -6.56
C VAL A 17 17.79 8.29 -6.44
N VAL A 18 16.78 7.41 -6.43
CA VAL A 18 16.97 5.96 -6.47
C VAL A 18 16.57 5.44 -7.86
N GLN A 19 17.40 4.59 -8.46
CA GLN A 19 17.16 4.00 -9.78
C GLN A 19 16.96 2.50 -9.67
N PHE A 20 15.93 2.00 -10.36
CA PHE A 20 15.57 0.59 -10.37
C PHE A 20 15.55 0.05 -11.80
N LYS A 21 15.95 -1.22 -11.95
CA LYS A 21 15.72 -1.98 -13.17
C LYS A 21 14.25 -2.38 -13.24
N VAL A 22 13.60 -2.00 -14.33
CA VAL A 22 12.14 -2.14 -14.53
C VAL A 22 11.62 -3.55 -14.26
N ASN A 23 12.38 -4.58 -14.64
CA ASN A 23 11.90 -5.96 -14.60
C ASN A 23 12.41 -6.76 -13.40
N SER A 24 13.67 -6.58 -13.00
CA SER A 24 14.30 -7.42 -11.97
C SER A 24 14.11 -6.89 -10.56
N ASP A 25 13.94 -5.57 -10.41
CA ASP A 25 13.93 -4.93 -9.10
C ASP A 25 12.51 -4.71 -8.60
N ARG A 26 11.50 -4.91 -9.47
CA ARG A 26 10.09 -4.80 -9.09
C ARG A 26 9.67 -6.01 -8.26
N ILE A 27 9.37 -5.78 -6.99
CA ILE A 27 8.76 -6.78 -6.13
C ILE A 27 7.32 -7.01 -6.60
N VAL A 28 6.93 -8.28 -6.70
CA VAL A 28 5.56 -8.69 -7.03
C VAL A 28 5.06 -9.66 -5.96
N ARG A 29 3.83 -9.45 -5.50
CA ARG A 29 3.07 -10.33 -4.59
C ARG A 29 1.67 -10.50 -5.15
N GLU A 30 1.22 -11.74 -5.25
CA GLU A 30 -0.08 -12.07 -5.84
C GLU A 30 -0.90 -12.94 -4.90
N VAL A 31 -2.19 -12.64 -4.82
CA VAL A 31 -3.19 -13.53 -4.23
C VAL A 31 -3.83 -14.29 -5.37
N ILE A 32 -3.64 -15.61 -5.39
CA ILE A 32 -4.12 -16.48 -6.47
C ILE A 32 -5.29 -17.30 -5.96
N ASN A 33 -6.37 -17.34 -6.74
CA ASN A 33 -7.47 -18.27 -6.48
C ASN A 33 -6.97 -19.71 -6.63
N ALA A 34 -7.13 -20.52 -5.58
CA ALA A 34 -6.59 -21.88 -5.56
C ALA A 34 -7.17 -22.79 -6.66
N ASP A 35 -8.42 -22.57 -7.05
CA ASP A 35 -9.16 -23.41 -7.99
C ASP A 35 -8.96 -22.96 -9.44
N THR A 36 -9.18 -21.67 -9.72
CA THR A 36 -9.13 -21.13 -11.09
C THR A 36 -7.72 -20.73 -11.54
N LYS A 37 -6.76 -20.69 -10.61
CA LYS A 37 -5.39 -20.18 -10.80
C LYS A 37 -5.32 -18.73 -11.30
N GLN A 38 -6.42 -17.99 -11.20
CA GLN A 38 -6.47 -16.57 -11.56
C GLN A 38 -5.91 -15.70 -10.44
N VAL A 39 -5.22 -14.62 -10.82
CA VAL A 39 -4.77 -13.59 -9.89
C VAL A 39 -5.97 -12.75 -9.46
N LEU A 40 -6.25 -12.73 -8.16
CA LEU A 40 -7.30 -11.91 -7.55
C LEU A 40 -6.78 -10.54 -7.12
N VAL A 41 -5.53 -10.50 -6.65
CA VAL A 41 -4.86 -9.27 -6.20
C VAL A 41 -3.41 -9.30 -6.68
N HIS A 42 -2.95 -8.21 -7.28
CA HIS A 42 -1.56 -8.03 -7.71
C HIS A 42 -0.99 -6.78 -7.03
N ILE A 43 0.01 -6.98 -6.17
CA ILE A 43 0.71 -5.91 -5.44
C ILE A 43 2.14 -5.86 -5.97
N SER A 44 2.53 -4.71 -6.54
CA SER A 44 3.89 -4.53 -7.03
C SER A 44 4.44 -3.14 -6.80
N GLY A 45 5.77 -3.06 -6.65
CA GLY A 45 6.49 -1.81 -6.41
C GLY A 45 8.01 -2.04 -6.37
N TYR A 46 8.78 -0.97 -6.54
CA TYR A 46 10.25 -1.03 -6.51
C TYR A 46 10.82 -0.86 -5.10
N ASP A 47 10.14 -0.10 -4.23
CA ASP A 47 10.47 0.06 -2.80
C ASP A 47 9.24 -0.32 -1.95
N LEU A 48 8.69 -1.51 -2.19
CA LEU A 48 7.55 -2.00 -1.41
C LEU A 48 8.05 -2.38 0.00
N GLN A 49 7.70 -1.57 0.99
CA GLN A 49 8.07 -1.82 2.39
C GLN A 49 6.89 -2.41 3.17
N ILE A 50 7.14 -3.53 3.84
CA ILE A 50 6.20 -4.15 4.78
C ILE A 50 6.92 -4.24 6.12
N ASN A 51 6.54 -3.36 7.04
CA ASN A 51 7.15 -3.26 8.35
C ASN A 51 6.23 -3.88 9.41
N PHE A 52 6.80 -4.74 10.24
CA PHE A 52 6.08 -5.42 11.32
C PHE A 52 6.50 -4.84 12.66
N ASN A 53 5.52 -4.50 13.50
CA ASN A 53 5.81 -4.03 14.85
C ASN A 53 6.11 -5.23 15.77
N MET A 54 7.34 -5.74 15.70
CA MET A 54 7.80 -6.89 16.46
C MET A 54 7.84 -6.66 17.99
N GLN A 55 7.65 -5.41 18.45
CA GLN A 55 7.44 -5.13 19.87
C GLN A 55 6.11 -5.71 20.36
N TYR A 56 5.08 -5.75 19.51
CA TYR A 56 3.72 -6.19 19.86
C TYR A 56 3.32 -7.51 19.20
N LEU A 57 3.97 -7.93 18.12
CA LEU A 57 3.79 -9.27 17.54
C LEU A 57 4.60 -10.30 18.35
N LYS A 58 4.03 -10.82 19.44
CA LYS A 58 4.72 -11.72 20.37
C LYS A 58 4.12 -13.11 20.49
N SER A 59 2.88 -13.29 20.05
CA SER A 59 2.12 -14.54 20.15
C SER A 59 1.47 -14.92 18.82
N ILE A 60 0.93 -16.15 18.75
CA ILE A 60 0.16 -16.58 17.58
C ILE A 60 -1.11 -15.75 17.48
N GLU A 61 -1.72 -15.42 18.62
CA GLU A 61 -2.92 -14.57 18.71
C GLU A 61 -2.67 -13.18 18.12
N ASP A 62 -1.50 -12.57 18.39
CA ASP A 62 -1.13 -11.28 17.79
C ASP A 62 -0.95 -11.38 16.27
N VAL A 63 -0.37 -12.47 15.79
CA VAL A 63 -0.18 -12.73 14.36
C VAL A 63 -1.53 -12.90 13.67
N GLU A 64 -2.42 -13.71 14.21
CA GLU A 64 -3.77 -13.91 13.67
C GLU A 64 -4.58 -12.60 13.68
N ALA A 65 -4.47 -11.81 14.74
CA ALA A 65 -5.10 -10.49 14.81
C ALA A 65 -4.57 -9.55 13.71
N ALA A 66 -3.25 -9.53 13.46
CA ALA A 66 -2.65 -8.74 12.39
C ALA A 66 -3.09 -9.23 10.99
N CYS A 67 -3.10 -10.54 10.76
CA CYS A 67 -3.60 -11.14 9.51
C CYS A 67 -5.08 -10.79 9.27
N SER A 68 -5.91 -10.88 10.31
CA SER A 68 -7.33 -10.49 10.24
C SER A 68 -7.49 -9.02 9.89
N GLY A 69 -6.71 -8.13 10.52
CA GLY A 69 -6.71 -6.70 10.20
C GLY A 69 -6.32 -6.41 8.74
N ILE A 70 -5.29 -7.09 8.23
CA ILE A 70 -4.87 -6.99 6.82
C ILE A 70 -6.00 -7.47 5.89
N SER A 71 -6.61 -8.61 6.19
CA SER A 71 -7.73 -9.16 5.41
C SER A 71 -8.91 -8.19 5.36
N GLN A 72 -9.28 -7.61 6.50
CA GLN A 72 -10.37 -6.65 6.59
C GLN A 72 -10.08 -5.37 5.79
N LEU A 73 -8.86 -4.82 5.89
CA LEU A 73 -8.44 -3.65 5.12
C LEU A 73 -8.58 -3.89 3.60
N PHE A 74 -8.07 -5.02 3.11
CA PHE A 74 -8.18 -5.36 1.69
C PHE A 74 -9.62 -5.61 1.28
N ARG A 75 -10.41 -6.28 2.12
CA ARG A 75 -11.84 -6.48 1.87
C ARG A 75 -12.56 -5.15 1.66
N ASP A 76 -12.38 -4.20 2.56
CA ASP A 76 -13.06 -2.91 2.48
C ASP A 76 -12.60 -2.13 1.23
N THR A 77 -11.30 -2.14 0.94
CA THR A 77 -10.74 -1.53 -0.28
C THR A 77 -11.32 -2.14 -1.56
N ILE A 78 -11.44 -3.47 -1.63
CA ILE A 78 -12.03 -4.17 -2.79
C ILE A 78 -13.51 -3.82 -2.93
N MET A 79 -14.25 -3.79 -1.83
CA MET A 79 -15.67 -3.44 -1.84
C MET A 79 -15.89 -2.01 -2.32
N GLU A 80 -15.08 -1.06 -1.88
CA GLU A 80 -15.11 0.32 -2.37
C GLU A 80 -14.91 0.37 -3.88
N LYS A 81 -13.91 -0.35 -4.42
CA LYS A 81 -13.65 -0.42 -5.86
C LYS A 81 -14.82 -1.03 -6.66
N LEU A 82 -15.45 -2.08 -6.12
CA LEU A 82 -16.63 -2.69 -6.75
C LEU A 82 -17.83 -1.73 -6.77
N LEU A 83 -18.00 -0.95 -5.71
CA LEU A 83 -19.07 0.05 -5.63
C LEU A 83 -18.81 1.25 -6.55
N GLU A 84 -17.56 1.69 -6.70
CA GLU A 84 -17.17 2.71 -7.69
C GLU A 84 -17.47 2.25 -9.12
N GLY A 85 -17.13 1.00 -9.46
CA GLY A 85 -17.40 0.43 -10.79
C GLY A 85 -18.88 0.21 -11.10
N ASN A 86 -19.73 0.13 -10.07
CA ASN A 86 -21.18 -0.04 -10.21
C ASN A 86 -21.97 1.27 -10.22
N LYS A 87 -21.31 2.43 -10.12
CA LYS A 87 -22.00 3.71 -10.34
C LYS A 87 -22.32 3.84 -11.83
N PRO A 88 -23.59 4.02 -12.23
CA PRO A 88 -23.91 4.33 -13.62
C PRO A 88 -23.17 5.61 -14.01
N ALA A 89 -22.54 5.61 -15.19
CA ALA A 89 -21.95 6.82 -15.74
C ALA A 89 -23.06 7.88 -15.90
N GLU A 90 -22.96 8.98 -15.16
CA GLU A 90 -23.77 10.19 -15.38
C GLU A 90 -23.33 10.91 -16.66
#